data_AF-A0A936KDT1-F1
#
_entry.id   AF-A0A936KDT1-F1
#
_cell.length_a   1.000
_cell.length_b   1.000
_cell.length_c   1.000
_cell.angle_alpha   90.00
_cell.angle_beta   90.00
_cell.angle_gamma   90.00
#
_symmetry.space_group_name_H-M   'P 1'
#
loop_
_entity.id
_entity.type
_entity.pdbx_description
1 polymer ?
#
loop_
_entity_poly.entity_id
_entity_poly.type
_entity_poly.pdbx_seq_one_letter_code
_entity_poly.pdbx_strand_id
1 'polypeptide(L)'
;MKHSGPKTRVSKHYGLGRDQNTLDFVDIPIGNDIPVFIDPSRLRSLNSVWGSECTSLLQHFFNQLLIHIRTNDQATGLLMLEGLSERNEFHLGLSRSISRGNGVGPGFALAFWNALSKSKAGKTGFLKDLEDACLFIEGIGPDRISDAVCNIIRGPLIKYTQQICQYYGIPLIPGAPSGQIWNPLACVWEDSFTNLPSTDYGTLILVPKVIVRQKFFYDSTRYYTHYLLPLMQKHENSINSRTV
;
A
#
# COMPACT_ATOMS: atom_id res chain seq x y z
N MET A 1 -9.27 -25.36 -11.25
CA MET A 1 -10.53 -25.68 -10.56
C MET A 1 -11.26 -24.37 -10.23
N LYS A 2 -12.50 -24.21 -10.72
CA LYS A 2 -13.38 -23.07 -10.42
C LYS A 2 -13.73 -23.08 -8.93
N HIS A 3 -13.50 -21.99 -8.19
CA HIS A 3 -14.04 -21.83 -6.84
C HIS A 3 -14.98 -20.62 -6.82
N SER A 4 -16.26 -20.93 -6.81
CA SER A 4 -17.43 -20.04 -6.82
C SER A 4 -17.84 -19.61 -5.40
N GLY A 5 -18.24 -18.35 -5.22
CA GLY A 5 -19.07 -17.88 -4.10
C GLY A 5 -18.32 -17.22 -2.92
N PRO A 6 -19.03 -16.41 -2.09
CA PRO A 6 -18.44 -15.61 -1.03
C PRO A 6 -17.93 -16.54 0.07
N LYS A 7 -16.61 -16.71 0.12
CA LYS A 7 -15.95 -17.30 1.28
C LYS A 7 -16.19 -16.40 2.49
N THR A 8 -16.46 -17.01 3.63
CA THR A 8 -16.85 -16.37 4.89
C THR A 8 -15.97 -15.17 5.23
N ARG A 9 -16.57 -14.06 5.68
CA ARG A 9 -15.83 -12.88 6.16
C ARG A 9 -15.06 -13.17 7.44
N VAL A 10 -13.95 -12.47 7.67
CA VAL A 10 -13.12 -12.59 8.88
C VAL A 10 -13.98 -12.51 10.15
N SER A 11 -14.89 -11.54 10.23
CA SER A 11 -15.79 -11.36 11.37
C SER A 11 -16.66 -12.57 11.66
N LYS A 12 -17.19 -13.21 10.60
CA LYS A 12 -18.06 -14.39 10.70
C LYS A 12 -17.25 -15.66 10.97
N HIS A 13 -16.05 -15.77 10.41
CA HIS A 13 -15.18 -16.92 10.60
C HIS A 13 -14.68 -17.03 12.04
N TYR A 14 -14.27 -15.90 12.64
CA TYR A 14 -13.83 -15.87 14.04
C TYR A 14 -14.97 -15.60 15.04
N GLY A 15 -16.23 -15.55 14.59
CA GLY A 15 -17.39 -15.42 15.48
C GLY A 15 -17.44 -14.10 16.25
N LEU A 16 -16.99 -12.99 15.66
CA LEU A 16 -16.86 -11.70 16.36
C LEU A 16 -18.20 -11.07 16.75
N GLY A 17 -19.31 -11.47 16.13
CA GLY A 17 -20.64 -10.90 16.38
C GLY A 17 -20.75 -9.42 15.99
N ARG A 18 -19.96 -8.97 15.01
CA ARG A 18 -19.88 -7.58 14.54
C ARG A 18 -20.13 -7.49 13.03
N ASP A 19 -20.50 -6.30 12.59
CA ASP A 19 -20.63 -5.93 11.18
C ASP A 19 -19.50 -4.97 10.75
N GLN A 20 -19.40 -4.69 9.45
CA GLN A 20 -18.37 -3.80 8.92
C GLN A 20 -18.42 -2.37 9.52
N ASN A 21 -19.60 -1.90 9.95
CA ASN A 21 -19.75 -0.55 10.51
C ASN A 21 -19.06 -0.45 11.89
N THR A 22 -19.15 -1.52 12.67
CA THR A 22 -18.63 -1.60 14.05
C THR A 22 -17.19 -2.11 14.15
N LEU A 23 -16.64 -2.70 13.09
CA LEU A 23 -15.24 -3.13 13.04
C LEU A 23 -14.31 -1.99 12.64
N ASP A 24 -13.12 -1.91 13.22
CA ASP A 24 -12.12 -0.87 12.88
C ASP A 24 -11.16 -1.27 11.75
N PHE A 25 -11.27 -2.52 11.30
CA PHE A 25 -10.58 -3.05 10.12
C PHE A 25 -11.57 -3.37 9.01
N VAL A 26 -11.05 -3.54 7.79
CA VAL A 26 -11.86 -3.98 6.66
C VAL A 26 -12.14 -5.47 6.80
N ASP A 27 -13.42 -5.82 6.85
CA ASP A 27 -13.90 -7.19 7.05
C ASP A 27 -13.84 -7.98 5.74
N ILE A 28 -12.64 -8.46 5.40
CA ILE A 28 -12.37 -9.13 4.13
C ILE A 28 -13.00 -10.54 4.07
N PRO A 29 -13.45 -11.02 2.90
CA PRO A 29 -13.79 -12.42 2.70
C PRO A 29 -12.51 -13.27 2.69
N ILE A 30 -12.48 -14.37 3.45
CA ILE A 30 -11.29 -15.20 3.54
C ILE A 30 -11.02 -15.87 2.19
N GLY A 31 -9.84 -15.68 1.59
CA GLY A 31 -9.48 -16.34 0.35
C GLY A 31 -10.15 -15.79 -0.92
N ASN A 32 -10.76 -14.60 -0.86
CA ASN A 32 -11.15 -13.80 -2.02
C ASN A 32 -10.71 -12.35 -1.80
N ASP A 33 -10.45 -11.62 -2.88
CA ASP A 33 -10.05 -10.22 -2.79
C ASP A 33 -11.28 -9.30 -2.79
N ILE A 34 -11.18 -8.16 -2.12
CA ILE A 34 -12.17 -7.08 -2.20
C ILE A 34 -11.57 -5.85 -2.89
N PRO A 35 -12.34 -5.15 -3.75
CA PRO A 35 -11.87 -4.01 -4.52
C PRO A 35 -11.82 -2.75 -3.67
N VAL A 36 -10.98 -2.78 -2.64
CA VAL A 36 -10.69 -1.65 -1.78
C VAL A 36 -9.18 -1.38 -1.83
N PHE A 37 -8.82 -0.12 -1.66
CA PHE A 37 -7.44 0.34 -1.86
C PHE A 37 -7.00 1.21 -0.69
N ILE A 38 -5.74 1.12 -0.29
CA ILE A 38 -5.13 2.08 0.62
C ILE A 38 -4.99 3.41 -0.11
N ASP A 39 -5.45 4.47 0.56
CA ASP A 39 -5.28 5.85 0.14
C ASP A 39 -4.14 6.48 0.96
N PRO A 40 -2.92 6.63 0.41
CA PRO A 40 -1.80 7.21 1.16
C PRO A 40 -2.06 8.65 1.66
N SER A 41 -2.99 9.39 1.07
CA SER A 41 -3.41 10.70 1.60
C SER A 41 -4.12 10.58 2.95
N ARG A 42 -4.80 9.46 3.22
CA ARG A 42 -5.42 9.20 4.52
C ARG A 42 -4.39 8.98 5.59
N LEU A 43 -3.31 8.25 5.30
CA LEU A 43 -2.20 8.06 6.23
C LEU A 43 -1.64 9.40 6.71
N ARG A 44 -1.43 10.35 5.79
CA ARG A 44 -0.96 11.71 6.13
C ARG A 44 -1.92 12.50 7.01
N SER A 45 -3.23 12.28 6.84
CA SER A 45 -4.26 12.98 7.61
C SER A 45 -4.52 12.35 8.99
N LEU A 46 -3.99 11.16 9.26
CA LEU A 46 -4.16 10.49 10.54
C LEU A 46 -3.28 11.15 11.61
N ASN A 47 -3.93 11.76 12.60
CA ASN A 47 -3.26 12.25 13.79
C ASN A 47 -3.11 11.11 14.82
N SER A 48 -2.26 10.12 14.50
CA SER A 48 -1.96 9.00 15.40
C SER A 48 -0.49 8.58 15.31
N VAL A 49 0.01 7.94 16.37
CA VAL A 49 1.38 7.38 16.40
C VAL A 49 1.57 6.38 15.25
N TRP A 50 0.61 5.49 15.04
CA TRP A 50 0.63 4.51 13.95
C TRP A 50 0.61 5.18 12.57
N GLY A 51 -0.23 6.20 12.36
CA GLY A 51 -0.26 6.96 11.10
C GLY A 51 1.06 7.69 10.81
N SER A 52 1.70 8.22 11.86
CA SER A 52 3.00 8.88 11.79
C SER A 52 4.12 7.90 11.47
N GLU A 53 4.12 6.69 12.07
CA GLU A 53 5.05 5.60 11.76
C GLU A 53 4.94 5.20 10.27
N CYS A 54 3.71 4.91 9.80
CA CYS A 54 3.46 4.57 8.41
C CYS A 54 3.90 5.67 7.43
N THR A 55 3.59 6.94 7.74
CA THR A 55 3.97 8.08 6.90
C THR A 55 5.49 8.25 6.85
N SER A 56 6.17 8.09 7.98
CA SER A 56 7.63 8.20 8.07
C SER A 56 8.32 7.08 7.29
N LEU A 57 7.80 5.84 7.35
CA LEU A 57 8.31 4.71 6.57
C LEU A 57 8.17 4.94 5.06
N LEU A 58 7.00 5.40 4.61
CA LEU A 58 6.79 5.74 3.21
C LEU A 58 7.76 6.83 2.75
N GLN A 59 7.87 7.93 3.50
CA GLN A 59 8.80 9.01 3.19
C GLN A 59 10.25 8.52 3.13
N HIS A 60 10.67 7.73 4.12
CA HIS A 60 12.01 7.17 4.16
C HIS A 60 12.29 6.29 2.93
N PHE A 61 11.41 5.33 2.63
CA PHE A 61 11.56 4.43 1.48
C PHE A 61 11.77 5.21 0.17
N PHE A 62 10.91 6.19 -0.09
CA PHE A 62 10.99 6.97 -1.31
C PHE A 62 12.17 7.94 -1.34
N ASN A 63 12.58 8.48 -0.19
CA ASN A 63 13.80 9.28 -0.11
C ASN A 63 15.03 8.46 -0.47
N GLN A 64 15.15 7.22 0.02
CA GLN A 64 16.24 6.31 -0.34
C GLN A 64 16.21 5.98 -1.84
N LEU A 65 15.04 5.65 -2.37
CA LEU A 65 14.89 5.37 -3.80
C LEU A 65 15.32 6.57 -4.67
N LEU A 66 14.96 7.79 -4.27
CA LEU A 66 15.35 9.01 -4.98
C LEU A 66 16.85 9.30 -4.88
N ILE A 67 17.52 8.91 -3.79
CA ILE A 67 18.99 8.96 -3.69
C ILE A 67 19.59 8.06 -4.76
N HIS A 68 19.16 6.80 -4.86
CA HIS A 68 19.66 5.87 -5.89
C HIS A 68 19.40 6.37 -7.31
N ILE A 69 18.23 6.97 -7.58
CA ILE A 69 17.93 7.59 -8.88
C ILE A 69 18.91 8.72 -9.19
N ARG A 70 19.23 9.59 -8.23
CA ARG A 70 20.16 10.72 -8.42
C ARG A 70 21.59 10.28 -8.63
N THR A 71 22.02 9.21 -7.96
CA THR A 71 23.36 8.64 -8.09
C THR A 71 23.48 7.64 -9.24
N ASN A 72 22.38 7.40 -9.98
CA ASN A 72 22.28 6.41 -11.05
C ASN A 72 22.63 4.98 -10.58
N ASP A 73 22.40 4.67 -9.31
CA ASP A 73 22.54 3.33 -8.74
C ASP A 73 21.28 2.50 -9.00
N GLN A 74 21.12 2.12 -10.27
CA GLN A 74 19.96 1.37 -10.73
C GLN A 74 19.84 0.00 -10.10
N ALA A 75 20.96 -0.67 -9.83
CA ALA A 75 20.95 -2.02 -9.27
C ALA A 75 20.26 -2.05 -7.90
N THR A 76 20.69 -1.19 -6.97
CA THR A 76 20.08 -1.11 -5.64
C THR A 76 18.65 -0.59 -5.70
N GLY A 77 18.38 0.42 -6.52
CA GLY A 77 17.02 0.95 -6.68
C GLY A 77 16.01 -0.06 -7.23
N LEU A 78 16.42 -0.93 -8.16
CA LEU A 78 15.58 -2.01 -8.65
C LEU A 78 15.31 -3.06 -7.55
N LEU A 79 16.31 -3.44 -6.75
CA LEU A 79 16.12 -4.34 -5.59
C LEU A 79 15.12 -3.77 -4.58
N MET A 80 15.16 -2.46 -4.32
CA MET A 80 14.15 -1.80 -3.48
C MET A 80 12.74 -1.92 -4.08
N LEU A 81 12.60 -1.74 -5.38
CA LEU A 81 11.31 -1.79 -6.08
C LEU A 81 10.79 -3.21 -6.27
N GLU A 82 11.65 -4.23 -6.29
CA GLU A 82 11.26 -5.63 -6.37
C GLU A 82 10.42 -6.07 -5.18
N GLY A 83 10.73 -5.62 -3.96
CA GLY A 83 9.91 -5.92 -2.78
C GLY A 83 8.53 -5.25 -2.77
N LEU A 84 8.25 -4.37 -3.73
CA LEU A 84 6.89 -3.85 -3.97
C LEU A 84 6.05 -4.76 -4.87
N SER A 85 6.68 -5.76 -5.53
CA SER A 85 5.99 -6.67 -6.43
C SER A 85 5.19 -7.77 -5.69
N GLU A 86 4.08 -8.19 -6.30
CA GLU A 86 2.95 -8.95 -5.74
C GLU A 86 3.30 -10.07 -4.74
N ARG A 87 2.84 -9.94 -3.48
CA ARG A 87 2.48 -11.07 -2.62
C ARG A 87 1.06 -10.86 -2.11
N ASN A 88 0.14 -11.73 -2.50
CA ASN A 88 -1.31 -11.56 -2.37
C ASN A 88 -1.85 -11.86 -0.95
N GLU A 89 -1.23 -11.26 0.07
CA GLU A 89 -1.49 -11.53 1.50
C GLU A 89 -2.46 -10.52 2.14
N PHE A 90 -2.73 -9.41 1.46
CA PHE A 90 -3.64 -8.37 1.96
C PHE A 90 -5.09 -8.53 1.47
N HIS A 91 -5.33 -9.38 0.46
CA HIS A 91 -6.63 -9.57 -0.18
C HIS A 91 -7.34 -8.26 -0.61
N LEU A 92 -6.55 -7.20 -0.86
CA LEU A 92 -7.01 -5.91 -1.35
C LEU A 92 -6.74 -5.85 -2.85
N GLY A 93 -7.69 -5.32 -3.62
CA GLY A 93 -7.50 -5.05 -5.04
C GLY A 93 -8.48 -5.75 -5.97
N LEU A 94 -8.23 -5.64 -7.28
CA LEU A 94 -9.01 -6.32 -8.30
C LEU A 94 -8.48 -7.76 -8.41
N SER A 95 -9.35 -8.75 -8.17
CA SER A 95 -9.00 -10.16 -8.40
C SER A 95 -8.39 -10.38 -9.80
N ARG A 96 -7.54 -11.41 -9.93
CA ARG A 96 -6.88 -11.93 -11.16
C ARG A 96 -7.77 -12.13 -12.41
N SER A 97 -9.06 -11.80 -12.37
CA SER A 97 -10.04 -12.06 -13.43
C SER A 97 -10.18 -10.95 -14.48
N ILE A 98 -9.45 -9.82 -14.37
CA ILE A 98 -9.39 -8.80 -15.44
C ILE A 98 -7.95 -8.61 -15.97
N SER A 99 -7.08 -9.61 -15.85
CA SER A 99 -5.93 -9.71 -16.77
C SER A 99 -6.39 -10.44 -18.04
N ARG A 100 -7.18 -9.74 -18.86
CA ARG A 100 -7.29 -10.10 -20.28
C ARG A 100 -5.93 -9.79 -20.92
N GLY A 101 -5.07 -10.81 -20.96
CA GLY A 101 -4.08 -10.99 -22.00
C GLY A 101 -3.21 -9.79 -22.33
N ASN A 102 -2.60 -9.17 -21.32
CA ASN A 102 -1.35 -8.44 -21.47
C ASN A 102 -0.55 -8.70 -20.21
N GLY A 103 0.11 -9.86 -20.17
CA GLY A 103 1.17 -10.09 -19.19
C GLY A 103 2.18 -8.98 -19.36
N VAL A 104 2.14 -8.01 -18.45
CA VAL A 104 3.25 -7.05 -18.33
C VAL A 104 4.42 -7.93 -17.91
N GLY A 105 5.40 -8.05 -18.80
CA GLY A 105 6.61 -8.83 -18.61
C GLY A 105 7.44 -8.35 -17.40
N PRO A 106 8.75 -8.60 -17.34
CA PRO A 106 9.61 -8.35 -16.17
C PRO A 106 9.80 -6.85 -15.79
N GLY A 107 8.73 -6.07 -15.62
CA GLY A 107 8.72 -4.64 -15.94
C GLY A 107 8.06 -3.69 -14.94
N PHE A 108 7.60 -4.10 -13.75
CA PHE A 108 7.11 -3.12 -12.76
C PHE A 108 8.23 -2.25 -12.21
N ALA A 109 9.21 -2.88 -11.54
CA ALA A 109 10.34 -2.18 -10.93
C ALA A 109 11.08 -1.34 -11.98
N LEU A 110 11.31 -1.90 -13.16
CA LEU A 110 11.96 -1.19 -14.26
C LEU A 110 11.12 -0.04 -14.82
N ALA A 111 9.80 -0.21 -15.03
CA ALA A 111 8.94 0.88 -15.47
C ALA A 111 8.84 2.00 -14.42
N PHE A 112 8.73 1.62 -13.15
CA PHE A 112 8.69 2.53 -12.01
C PHE A 112 9.98 3.33 -11.89
N TRP A 113 11.14 2.65 -11.94
CA TRP A 113 12.46 3.27 -11.99
C TRP A 113 12.58 4.26 -13.14
N ASN A 114 12.24 3.82 -14.36
CA ASN A 114 12.35 4.64 -15.56
C ASN A 114 11.46 5.89 -15.50
N ALA A 115 10.23 5.74 -14.98
CA ALA A 115 9.32 6.85 -14.81
C ALA A 115 9.83 7.87 -13.79
N LEU A 116 10.29 7.40 -12.62
CA LEU A 116 10.84 8.30 -11.61
C LEU A 116 12.12 8.99 -12.07
N SER A 117 12.99 8.27 -12.77
CA SER A 117 14.24 8.82 -13.32
C SER A 117 14.00 9.93 -14.35
N LYS A 118 12.87 9.87 -15.07
CA LYS A 118 12.44 10.90 -16.04
C LYS A 118 11.60 12.02 -15.40
N SER A 119 11.05 11.78 -14.22
CA SER A 119 10.15 12.72 -13.53
C SER A 119 10.92 13.87 -12.86
N LYS A 120 10.23 14.99 -12.60
CA LYS A 120 10.76 16.07 -11.76
C LYS A 120 10.97 15.64 -10.30
N ALA A 121 10.37 14.53 -9.86
CA ALA A 121 10.50 14.00 -8.49
C ALA A 121 11.96 13.64 -8.15
N GLY A 122 12.76 13.24 -9.15
CA GLY A 122 14.20 13.07 -9.04
C GLY A 122 14.94 14.32 -8.53
N LYS A 123 14.33 15.51 -8.63
CA LYS A 123 14.92 16.78 -8.17
C LYS A 123 14.39 17.28 -6.82
N THR A 124 13.17 16.93 -6.42
CA THR A 124 12.47 17.60 -5.31
C THR A 124 12.32 16.76 -4.03
N GLY A 125 12.26 15.42 -4.10
CA GLY A 125 12.23 14.59 -2.89
C GLY A 125 10.86 14.38 -2.22
N PHE A 126 9.76 14.91 -2.74
CA PHE A 126 8.47 14.87 -2.04
C PHE A 126 7.62 13.63 -2.38
N LEU A 127 6.96 13.08 -1.36
CA LEU A 127 5.97 11.97 -1.50
C LEU A 127 4.84 12.32 -2.49
N LYS A 128 4.47 13.59 -2.60
CA LYS A 128 3.49 14.09 -3.58
C LYS A 128 3.97 13.92 -5.02
N ASP A 129 5.23 14.25 -5.29
CA ASP A 129 5.79 14.15 -6.64
C ASP A 129 5.96 12.68 -7.08
N LEU A 130 6.07 11.78 -6.10
CA LEU A 130 6.06 10.34 -6.33
C LEU A 130 4.64 9.82 -6.59
N GLU A 131 3.62 10.24 -5.83
CA GLU A 131 2.22 9.96 -6.17
C GLU A 131 1.93 10.41 -7.60
N ASP A 132 2.34 11.63 -7.96
CA ASP A 132 2.21 12.16 -9.31
C ASP A 132 3.00 11.32 -10.33
N ALA A 133 4.24 10.93 -10.05
CA ALA A 133 5.03 10.12 -10.98
C ALA A 133 4.44 8.73 -11.23
N CYS A 134 3.89 8.06 -10.20
CA CYS A 134 3.24 6.76 -10.33
C CYS A 134 1.97 6.82 -11.20
N LEU A 135 1.29 7.96 -11.17
CA LEU A 135 0.05 8.23 -11.88
C LEU A 135 0.24 8.38 -13.41
N PHE A 136 1.44 8.74 -13.86
CA PHE A 136 1.76 8.89 -15.29
C PHE A 136 2.39 7.64 -15.92
N ILE A 137 2.55 6.55 -15.17
CA ILE A 137 3.12 5.31 -15.69
C ILE A 137 1.99 4.48 -16.29
N GLU A 138 2.00 4.36 -17.61
CA GLU A 138 1.03 3.53 -18.33
C GLU A 138 1.08 2.08 -17.81
N GLY A 139 -0.07 1.57 -17.34
CA GLY A 139 -0.16 0.24 -16.70
C GLY A 139 0.13 0.21 -15.19
N ILE A 140 0.23 1.36 -14.52
CA ILE A 140 0.21 1.46 -13.05
C ILE A 140 -1.09 2.11 -12.60
N GLY A 141 -2.01 1.25 -12.13
CA GLY A 141 -3.29 1.69 -11.57
C GLY A 141 -3.21 1.96 -10.06
N PRO A 142 -4.32 2.45 -9.48
CA PRO A 142 -4.47 2.64 -8.03
C PRO A 142 -4.25 1.36 -7.20
N ASP A 143 -4.46 0.18 -7.81
CA ASP A 143 -4.18 -1.14 -7.25
C ASP A 143 -2.71 -1.30 -6.91
N ARG A 144 -1.82 -1.04 -7.87
CA ARG A 144 -0.38 -1.22 -7.67
C ARG A 144 0.22 -0.24 -6.67
N ILE A 145 -0.33 0.99 -6.62
CA ILE A 145 0.05 1.98 -5.61
C ILE A 145 -0.39 1.52 -4.22
N SER A 146 -1.64 1.05 -4.10
CA SER A 146 -2.15 0.48 -2.84
C SER A 146 -1.27 -0.67 -2.36
N ASP A 147 -0.91 -1.59 -3.25
CA ASP A 147 -0.06 -2.75 -2.92
C ASP A 147 1.35 -2.33 -2.51
N ALA A 148 1.96 -1.39 -3.23
CA ALA A 148 3.26 -0.83 -2.86
C ALA A 148 3.21 -0.18 -1.47
N VAL A 149 2.16 0.59 -1.18
CA VAL A 149 1.97 1.18 0.15
C VAL A 149 1.81 0.09 1.21
N CYS A 150 0.95 -0.91 0.98
CA CYS A 150 0.77 -2.07 1.87
C CYS A 150 2.10 -2.76 2.19
N ASN A 151 2.93 -3.01 1.17
CA ASN A 151 4.22 -3.67 1.31
C ASN A 151 5.20 -2.83 2.16
N ILE A 152 5.30 -1.52 1.90
CA ILE A 152 6.20 -0.63 2.67
C ILE A 152 5.75 -0.55 4.14
N ILE A 153 4.44 -0.46 4.41
CA ILE A 153 3.90 -0.33 5.78
C ILE A 153 3.52 -1.69 6.41
N ARG A 154 3.98 -2.80 5.83
CA ARG A 154 3.63 -4.17 6.28
C ARG A 154 3.93 -4.40 7.76
N GLY A 155 5.08 -3.95 8.24
CA GLY A 155 5.45 -4.06 9.66
C GLY A 155 4.42 -3.40 10.59
N PRO A 156 4.09 -2.11 10.42
CA PRO A 156 2.98 -1.47 11.12
C PRO A 156 1.63 -2.17 10.98
N LEU A 157 1.29 -2.74 9.82
CA LEU A 157 0.03 -3.49 9.61
C LEU A 157 0.01 -4.81 10.39
N ILE A 158 1.15 -5.50 10.51
CA ILE A 158 1.29 -6.71 11.33
C ILE A 158 1.07 -6.37 12.80
N LYS A 159 1.71 -5.30 13.32
CA LYS A 159 1.50 -4.84 14.70
C LYS A 159 0.04 -4.51 14.96
N TYR A 160 -0.61 -3.79 14.04
CA TYR A 160 -2.03 -3.49 14.11
C TYR A 160 -2.89 -4.78 14.14
N THR A 161 -2.58 -5.73 13.26
CA THR A 161 -3.28 -7.02 13.20
C THR A 161 -3.20 -7.78 14.52
N GLN A 162 -2.00 -7.83 15.13
CA GLN A 162 -1.80 -8.48 16.42
C GLN A 162 -2.63 -7.84 17.54
N GLN A 163 -2.70 -6.50 17.57
CA GLN A 163 -3.52 -5.76 18.54
C GLN A 163 -5.02 -6.05 18.37
N ILE A 164 -5.50 -6.08 17.12
CA ILE A 164 -6.89 -6.43 16.81
C ILE A 164 -7.19 -7.87 17.21
N CYS A 165 -6.30 -8.81 16.89
CA CYS A 165 -6.47 -10.20 17.28
C CYS A 165 -6.51 -10.37 18.79
N GLN A 166 -5.63 -9.68 19.53
CA GLN A 166 -5.67 -9.68 21.00
C GLN A 166 -6.99 -9.12 21.53
N TYR A 167 -7.47 -8.00 20.99
CA TYR A 167 -8.71 -7.36 21.43
C TYR A 167 -9.94 -8.24 21.21
N TYR A 168 -10.03 -8.90 20.05
CA TYR A 168 -11.17 -9.76 19.69
C TYR A 168 -11.02 -11.22 20.11
N GLY A 169 -9.89 -11.61 20.70
CA GLY A 169 -9.61 -13.01 21.05
C GLY A 169 -9.39 -13.93 19.84
N ILE A 170 -8.92 -13.38 18.71
CA ILE A 170 -8.58 -14.16 17.52
C ILE A 170 -7.24 -14.87 17.77
N PRO A 171 -7.15 -16.20 17.57
CA PRO A 171 -5.92 -16.95 17.81
C PRO A 171 -4.81 -16.55 16.83
N LEU A 172 -3.60 -16.38 17.38
CA LEU A 172 -2.38 -16.14 16.61
C LEU A 172 -1.55 -17.42 16.54
N ILE A 173 -1.03 -17.73 15.36
CA ILE A 173 -0.07 -18.82 15.17
C ILE A 173 1.35 -18.25 15.28
N PRO A 174 2.20 -18.76 16.19
CA PRO A 174 3.59 -18.32 16.30
C PRO A 174 4.42 -18.67 15.07
N GLY A 175 5.35 -17.78 14.70
CA GLY A 175 6.32 -18.04 13.63
C GLY A 175 5.68 -18.20 12.24
N ALA A 176 4.51 -17.61 12.01
CA ALA A 176 3.84 -17.63 10.73
C ALA A 176 4.58 -16.75 9.70
N PRO A 177 4.67 -17.17 8.42
CA PRO A 177 5.29 -16.35 7.38
C PRO A 177 4.46 -15.09 7.15
N SER A 178 5.10 -13.94 7.27
CA SER A 178 4.45 -12.62 7.12
C SER A 178 4.82 -11.89 5.85
N GLY A 179 5.64 -12.51 5.00
CA GLY A 179 6.27 -11.87 3.85
C GLY A 179 7.51 -11.06 4.24
N GLN A 180 8.04 -10.32 3.25
CA GLN A 180 9.19 -9.44 3.47
C GLN A 180 8.74 -8.10 4.07
N ILE A 181 9.43 -7.65 5.10
CA ILE A 181 9.22 -6.35 5.74
C ILE A 181 10.37 -5.41 5.34
N TRP A 182 10.04 -4.16 5.03
CA TRP A 182 11.05 -3.14 4.79
C TRP A 182 11.80 -2.81 6.09
N ASN A 183 13.12 -2.97 6.10
CA ASN A 183 13.98 -2.51 7.18
C ASN A 183 14.55 -1.12 6.83
N PRO A 184 14.07 -0.02 7.46
CA PRO A 184 14.54 1.33 7.15
C PRO A 184 15.95 1.64 7.67
N LEU A 185 16.52 0.80 8.54
CA LEU A 185 17.91 0.98 9.01
C LEU A 185 18.90 0.41 8.01
N ALA A 186 18.62 -0.80 7.51
CA ALA A 186 19.48 -1.48 6.54
C ALA A 186 19.12 -1.14 5.07
N CYS A 187 17.97 -0.51 4.84
CA CYS A 187 17.43 -0.20 3.51
C CYS A 187 17.27 -1.45 2.62
N VAL A 188 16.83 -2.56 3.23
CA VAL A 188 16.59 -3.83 2.53
C VAL A 188 15.28 -4.46 2.96
N TRP A 189 14.78 -5.37 2.13
CA TRP A 189 13.64 -6.23 2.44
C TRP A 189 14.11 -7.48 3.20
N GLU A 190 13.52 -7.74 4.36
CA GLU A 190 13.88 -8.87 5.22
C GLU A 190 12.68 -9.82 5.39
N ASP A 191 12.89 -11.12 5.20
CA ASP A 191 11.86 -12.12 5.52
C ASP A 191 11.56 -12.09 7.01
N SER A 192 10.28 -12.07 7.36
CA SER A 192 9.84 -12.01 8.76
C SER A 192 8.85 -13.12 9.10
N PHE A 193 9.13 -13.80 10.22
CA PHE A 193 8.25 -14.78 10.85
C PHE A 193 7.70 -14.16 12.14
N THR A 194 6.38 -14.08 12.23
CA THR A 194 5.72 -13.38 13.34
C THR A 194 4.42 -14.06 13.74
N ASN A 195 3.78 -13.56 14.79
CA ASN A 195 2.52 -14.09 15.26
C ASN A 195 1.40 -13.48 14.43
N LEU A 196 0.73 -14.28 13.61
CA LEU A 196 -0.38 -13.84 12.76
C LEU A 196 -1.60 -14.77 12.89
N PRO A 197 -2.82 -14.25 12.68
CA PRO A 197 -3.98 -15.10 12.50
C PRO A 197 -3.81 -15.88 11.20
N SER A 198 -4.25 -17.14 11.22
CA SER A 198 -4.23 -18.01 10.05
C SER A 198 -5.60 -18.60 9.81
N THR A 199 -5.84 -18.95 8.55
CA THR A 199 -7.02 -19.65 8.05
C THR A 199 -6.58 -20.77 7.14
N ASP A 200 -7.52 -21.60 6.70
CA ASP A 200 -7.27 -22.64 5.69
C ASP A 200 -6.76 -22.08 4.34
N TYR A 201 -6.81 -20.75 4.15
CA TYR A 201 -6.38 -20.06 2.95
C TYR A 201 -5.07 -19.27 3.12
N GLY A 202 -4.47 -19.30 4.31
CA GLY A 202 -3.20 -18.62 4.61
C GLY A 202 -3.27 -17.66 5.80
N THR A 203 -2.15 -16.97 6.03
CA THR A 203 -2.03 -15.90 7.02
C THR A 203 -2.84 -14.68 6.60
N LEU A 204 -3.40 -13.98 7.58
CA LEU A 204 -4.17 -12.76 7.33
C LEU A 204 -3.48 -11.55 7.94
N ILE A 205 -3.39 -10.48 7.15
CA ILE A 205 -3.02 -9.14 7.63
C ILE A 205 -4.25 -8.25 7.52
N LEU A 206 -4.71 -7.73 8.66
CA LEU A 206 -5.88 -6.85 8.74
C LEU A 206 -5.48 -5.41 8.45
N VAL A 207 -6.31 -4.71 7.68
CA VAL A 207 -6.06 -3.32 7.29
C VAL A 207 -7.09 -2.40 7.94
N PRO A 208 -6.68 -1.31 8.63
CA PRO A 208 -7.61 -0.37 9.25
C PRO A 208 -8.57 0.25 8.23
N LYS A 209 -9.87 0.29 8.52
CA LYS A 209 -10.88 0.85 7.60
C LYS A 209 -10.63 2.33 7.27
N VAL A 210 -10.00 3.07 8.19
CA VAL A 210 -9.79 4.52 8.10
C VAL A 210 -8.84 4.93 6.97
N ILE A 211 -7.93 4.02 6.57
CA ILE A 211 -6.97 4.26 5.48
C ILE A 211 -7.44 3.70 4.13
N VAL A 212 -8.60 3.05 4.11
CA VAL A 212 -9.10 2.35 2.93
C VAL A 212 -10.21 3.15 2.25
N ARG A 213 -10.33 3.00 0.92
CA ARG A 213 -11.45 3.49 0.11
C ARG A 213 -12.15 2.36 -0.64
N GLN A 214 -13.48 2.42 -0.65
CA GLN A 214 -14.29 1.65 -1.60
C GLN A 214 -14.22 2.34 -2.97
N LYS A 215 -14.13 1.54 -4.04
CA LYS A 215 -14.11 2.02 -5.42
C LYS A 215 -15.46 2.66 -5.80
N PHE A 216 -15.67 3.93 -5.44
CA PHE A 216 -16.68 4.76 -6.08
C PHE A 216 -16.00 5.56 -7.19
N PHE A 217 -16.22 5.13 -8.44
CA PHE A 217 -15.82 5.77 -9.70
C PHE A 217 -14.58 6.67 -9.62
N TYR A 218 -13.41 6.04 -9.56
CA TYR A 218 -12.16 6.66 -9.96
C TYR A 218 -12.17 6.83 -11.48
N ASP A 219 -12.77 7.93 -11.95
CA ASP A 219 -12.22 8.59 -13.11
C ASP A 219 -10.91 9.22 -12.63
N SER A 220 -9.77 8.71 -13.10
CA SER A 220 -8.45 9.23 -12.74
C SER A 220 -8.47 10.75 -12.86
N THR A 221 -9.11 11.33 -13.85
CA THR A 221 -9.20 12.79 -14.04
C THR A 221 -9.82 13.57 -12.86
N ARG A 222 -10.74 12.99 -12.07
CA ARG A 222 -11.49 13.74 -11.03
C ARG A 222 -10.78 13.85 -9.69
N TYR A 223 -10.01 12.83 -9.27
CA TYR A 223 -9.11 12.92 -8.10
C TYR A 223 -8.07 14.04 -8.30
N TYR A 224 -7.61 14.20 -9.53
CA TYR A 224 -6.56 15.14 -9.91
C TYR A 224 -7.13 16.55 -9.95
N THR A 225 -8.30 16.74 -10.54
CA THR A 225 -8.97 18.04 -10.69
C THR A 225 -9.48 18.61 -9.36
N HIS A 226 -10.05 17.78 -8.49
CA HIS A 226 -10.71 18.28 -7.26
C HIS A 226 -9.85 18.23 -6.00
N TYR A 227 -8.74 17.48 -5.97
CA TYR A 227 -7.95 17.32 -4.74
C TYR A 227 -6.49 17.73 -4.90
N LEU A 228 -5.80 17.32 -5.97
CA LEU A 228 -4.40 17.67 -6.18
C LEU A 228 -4.21 19.09 -6.75
N LEU A 229 -4.98 19.48 -7.77
CA LEU A 229 -4.90 20.80 -8.42
C LEU A 229 -5.14 21.99 -7.46
N PRO A 230 -6.17 21.99 -6.57
CA PRO A 230 -6.38 23.08 -5.62
C PRO A 230 -5.24 23.20 -4.58
N LEU A 231 -4.60 22.07 -4.23
CA LEU A 231 -3.43 22.06 -3.34
C LEU A 231 -2.16 22.53 -4.05
N MET A 232 -2.03 22.31 -5.37
CA MET A 232 -0.94 22.86 -6.18
C MET A 232 -1.04 24.39 -6.28
N GLN A 233 -2.23 24.92 -6.57
CA GLN A 233 -2.46 26.38 -6.61
C GLN A 233 -2.21 27.06 -5.27
N LYS A 234 -2.64 26.45 -4.14
CA LYS A 234 -2.33 27.00 -2.81
C LYS A 234 -0.85 26.97 -2.47
N HIS A 235 -0.12 25.94 -2.92
CA HIS A 235 1.30 25.79 -2.58
C HIS A 235 2.22 26.67 -3.44
N GLU A 236 1.98 26.77 -4.75
CA GLU A 236 2.69 27.72 -5.62
C GLU A 236 2.45 29.18 -5.18
N ASN A 237 1.21 29.52 -4.82
CA ASN A 237 0.91 30.83 -4.26
C ASN A 237 1.69 31.08 -2.96
N SER A 238 1.83 30.07 -2.09
CA SER A 238 2.57 30.21 -0.82
C SER A 238 4.08 30.36 -0.99
N ILE A 239 4.67 29.73 -2.01
CA ILE A 239 6.10 29.82 -2.34
C ILE A 239 6.39 31.17 -3.02
N ASN A 240 5.52 31.60 -3.93
CA ASN A 240 5.67 32.89 -4.60
C ASN A 240 5.44 34.09 -3.65
N SER A 241 4.55 33.96 -2.66
CA SER A 241 4.35 35.00 -1.63
C SER A 241 5.45 35.09 -0.57
N ARG A 242 6.42 34.16 -0.57
CA ARG A 242 7.61 34.21 0.31
C ARG A 242 8.87 34.73 -0.40
N THR A 243 8.76 35.05 -1.69
CA THR A 243 9.87 35.53 -2.52
C THR A 243 9.63 36.95 -3.06
N VAL A 244 8.74 37.71 -2.41
CA VAL A 244 8.53 39.15 -2.65
C VAL A 244 8.88 39.92 -1.39
#